data_AF-A0A3C0ZS51-F1
#
_entry.id   AF-A0A3C0ZS51-F1
#
_cell.length_a   1.000
_cell.length_b   1.000
_cell.length_c   1.000
_cell.angle_alpha   90.00
_cell.angle_beta   90.00
_cell.angle_gamma   90.00
#
_symmetry.space_group_name_H-M   'P 1'
#
loop_
_entity.id
_entity.type
_entity.pdbx_description
1 polymer ?
#
loop_
_entity_poly.entity_id
_entity_poly.type
_entity_poly.pdbx_seq_one_letter_code
_entity_poly.pdbx_strand_id
1 'polypeptide(L)'
;MKKTAIVSCYFQPNYGSMLQALATQMALDKLGFENETVCIDGLNREIRRAKVLYFAKASLTSDILLSKAGMAMAQIRRRVSGGTYPDMIKARRGAFRRFSEKWFRMSDPYPSRSALGEACKDRYGTVLVGSDQLWLPANIAADYYTLSFVPEEVNTVAYATSFGQSELPRGSERAAAAFLPRIRHISVRERSGRKLVKKLCGRRVPVVADPTLLFTGEEWMCVQEEKPLFEGDYIFCYFLGSNRLHREFASRLSRETGCRIIALPHVDEYVHCDADYADETPWEIGPSEFLNLIRNAAWVCTDSYHCTAFSMLYEKNFFTFRRYSRKTRQSTNSRI
;
A
#
# COMPACT_ATOMS: atom_id res chain seq x y z
N MET A 1 26.07 -13.31 10.62
CA MET A 1 25.79 -12.78 9.26
C MET A 1 25.17 -11.40 9.44
N LYS A 2 25.46 -10.40 8.60
CA LYS A 2 24.77 -9.10 8.73
C LYS A 2 23.31 -9.24 8.28
N LYS A 3 22.39 -8.51 8.92
CA LYS A 3 20.95 -8.60 8.65
C LYS A 3 20.59 -7.96 7.31
N THR A 4 19.37 -8.22 6.84
CA THR A 4 18.72 -7.48 5.76
C THR A 4 17.76 -6.44 6.34
N ALA A 5 17.98 -5.15 6.04
CA ALA A 5 17.04 -4.10 6.38
C ALA A 5 15.92 -4.01 5.35
N ILE A 6 14.67 -3.97 5.79
CA ILE A 6 13.50 -3.81 4.92
C ILE A 6 12.97 -2.37 5.03
N VAL A 7 12.98 -1.67 3.91
CA VAL A 7 12.37 -0.35 3.72
C VAL A 7 11.02 -0.56 3.02
N SER A 8 9.94 -0.50 3.78
CA SER A 8 8.58 -0.78 3.30
C SER A 8 7.54 0.19 3.84
N CYS A 9 6.31 0.09 3.36
CA CYS A 9 5.19 0.95 3.72
C CYS A 9 4.33 0.37 4.86
N TYR A 10 4.95 -0.26 5.86
CA TYR A 10 4.25 -0.95 6.95
C TYR A 10 3.41 -0.02 7.84
N PHE A 11 3.72 1.28 7.85
CA PHE A 11 3.13 2.27 8.77
C PHE A 11 1.95 3.05 8.18
N GLN A 12 1.56 2.78 6.93
CA GLN A 12 0.38 3.41 6.34
C GLN A 12 -0.87 2.58 6.66
N PRO A 13 -1.98 3.21 7.09
CA PRO A 13 -3.22 2.50 7.41
C PRO A 13 -3.97 2.05 6.14
N ASN A 14 -3.31 1.23 5.33
CA ASN A 14 -3.84 0.57 4.14
C ASN A 14 -3.58 -0.94 4.24
N TYR A 15 -4.65 -1.75 4.19
CA TYR A 15 -4.56 -3.20 4.39
C TYR A 15 -3.54 -3.84 3.45
N GLY A 16 -3.63 -3.51 2.15
CA GLY A 16 -2.73 -4.05 1.14
C GLY A 16 -1.27 -3.65 1.35
N SER A 17 -1.01 -2.38 1.69
CA SER A 17 0.36 -1.90 1.95
C SER A 17 1.03 -2.60 3.14
N MET A 18 0.29 -2.87 4.22
CA MET A 18 0.81 -3.63 5.35
C MET A 18 1.01 -5.10 5.00
N LEU A 19 0.06 -5.73 4.33
CA LEU A 19 0.14 -7.15 4.00
C LEU A 19 1.30 -7.46 3.05
N GLN A 20 1.52 -6.65 2.00
CA GLN A 20 2.68 -6.84 1.12
C GLN A 20 4.02 -6.58 1.83
N ALA A 21 4.04 -5.63 2.79
CA ALA A 21 5.23 -5.36 3.59
C ALA A 21 5.56 -6.55 4.51
N LEU A 22 4.55 -7.15 5.15
CA LEU A 22 4.71 -8.35 5.94
C LEU A 22 5.11 -9.55 5.07
N ALA A 23 4.51 -9.70 3.89
CA ALA A 23 4.86 -10.75 2.94
C ALA A 23 6.34 -10.67 2.52
N THR A 24 6.89 -9.45 2.39
CA THR A 24 8.33 -9.25 2.13
C THR A 24 9.19 -9.81 3.28
N GLN A 25 8.79 -9.54 4.53
CA GLN A 25 9.46 -10.08 5.72
C GLN A 25 9.36 -11.62 5.76
N MET A 26 8.17 -12.17 5.57
CA MET A 26 7.93 -13.62 5.53
C MET A 26 8.72 -14.31 4.40
N ALA A 27 8.88 -13.66 3.26
CA ALA A 27 9.62 -14.23 2.13
C ALA A 27 11.11 -14.33 2.44
N LEU A 28 11.67 -13.33 3.13
CA LEU A 28 13.04 -13.39 3.62
C LEU A 28 13.22 -14.46 4.70
N ASP A 29 12.22 -14.64 5.57
CA ASP A 29 12.22 -15.71 6.59
C ASP A 29 12.24 -17.10 5.95
N LYS A 30 11.38 -17.33 4.95
CA LYS A 30 11.32 -18.58 4.19
C LYS A 30 12.63 -18.89 3.46
N LEU A 31 13.39 -17.86 3.09
CA LEU A 31 14.72 -17.97 2.48
C LEU A 31 15.87 -18.06 3.51
N GLY A 32 15.59 -17.97 4.81
CA GLY A 32 16.59 -18.05 5.87
C GLY A 32 17.45 -16.79 6.06
N PHE A 33 17.02 -15.63 5.56
CA PHE A 33 17.73 -14.37 5.77
C PHE A 33 17.26 -13.68 7.05
N GLU A 34 18.16 -13.47 8.01
CA GLU A 34 17.87 -12.61 9.17
C GLU A 34 17.55 -11.18 8.70
N ASN A 35 16.43 -10.64 9.17
CA ASN A 35 15.91 -9.37 8.67
C ASN A 35 15.12 -8.60 9.73
N GLU A 36 15.04 -7.29 9.53
CA GLU A 36 14.20 -6.37 10.31
C GLU A 36 13.68 -5.24 9.41
N THR A 37 12.47 -4.76 9.71
CA THR A 37 11.85 -3.60 9.05
C THR A 37 12.33 -2.31 9.71
N VAL A 38 12.82 -1.37 8.90
CA VAL A 38 13.33 -0.09 9.40
C VAL A 38 12.20 0.70 10.07
N CYS A 39 12.39 1.02 11.35
CA CYS A 39 11.43 1.82 12.11
C CYS A 39 11.38 3.27 11.63
N ILE A 40 10.17 3.73 11.31
CA ILE A 40 9.92 5.03 10.69
C ILE A 40 9.88 6.19 11.69
N ASP A 41 9.77 5.92 12.99
CA ASP A 41 9.37 6.92 13.99
C ASP A 41 10.29 8.15 14.03
N GLY A 42 11.60 7.96 13.95
CA GLY A 42 12.55 9.08 13.88
C GLY A 42 12.70 9.71 12.49
N LEU A 43 12.24 9.04 11.43
CA LEU A 43 12.33 9.50 10.03
C LEU A 43 11.08 10.27 9.57
N ASN A 44 9.96 10.08 10.26
CA ASN A 44 8.65 10.66 9.92
C ASN A 44 8.70 12.17 9.68
N ARG A 45 9.46 12.91 10.49
CA ARG A 45 9.56 14.37 10.38
C ARG A 45 10.21 14.79 9.07
N GLU A 46 11.30 14.15 8.68
CA GLU A 46 12.02 14.43 7.42
C GLU A 46 11.16 14.08 6.21
N ILE A 47 10.62 12.87 6.20
CA ILE A 47 9.77 12.35 5.11
C ILE A 47 8.57 13.27 4.90
N ARG A 48 7.87 13.64 5.99
CA ARG A 48 6.71 14.53 5.93
C ARG A 48 7.09 15.92 5.42
N ARG A 49 8.18 16.51 5.91
CA ARG A 49 8.66 17.83 5.44
C ARG A 49 8.95 17.82 3.93
N ALA A 50 9.63 16.80 3.44
CA ALA A 50 9.94 16.67 2.02
C ALA A 50 8.68 16.51 1.16
N LYS A 51 7.71 15.68 1.60
CA LYS A 51 6.41 15.55 0.91
C LYS A 51 5.63 16.86 0.89
N VAL A 52 5.56 17.59 2.01
CA VAL A 52 4.88 18.89 2.08
C VAL A 52 5.52 19.89 1.11
N LEU A 53 6.84 19.97 1.09
CA LEU A 53 7.56 20.86 0.18
C LEU A 53 7.32 20.49 -1.28
N TYR A 54 7.35 19.19 -1.62
CA TYR A 54 7.01 18.70 -2.95
C TYR A 54 5.62 19.18 -3.37
N PHE A 55 4.62 18.98 -2.50
CA PHE A 55 3.26 19.37 -2.81
C PHE A 55 3.06 20.88 -2.90
N ALA A 56 3.74 21.67 -2.07
CA ALA A 56 3.70 23.14 -2.15
C ALA A 56 4.25 23.65 -3.49
N LYS A 57 5.37 23.07 -3.96
CA LYS A 57 5.93 23.38 -5.29
C LYS A 57 5.01 22.91 -6.41
N ALA A 58 4.39 21.75 -6.26
CA ALA A 58 3.50 21.18 -7.26
C ALA A 58 2.15 21.94 -7.34
N SER A 59 1.67 22.53 -6.25
CA SER A 59 0.49 23.42 -6.28
C SER A 59 0.74 24.74 -7.01
N LEU A 60 1.98 25.24 -7.00
CA LEU A 60 2.36 26.46 -7.73
C LEU A 60 2.41 26.26 -9.26
N THR A 61 2.33 25.02 -9.74
CA THR A 61 2.38 24.67 -11.17
C THR A 61 1.03 24.19 -11.74
N SER A 62 -0.01 24.13 -10.90
CA SER A 62 -1.42 23.78 -11.17
C SER A 62 -1.70 22.36 -11.74
N ASP A 63 -2.98 21.96 -11.66
CA ASP A 63 -3.62 20.62 -11.76
C ASP A 63 -3.70 19.75 -10.49
N ILE A 64 -2.83 19.91 -9.48
CA ILE A 64 -2.89 19.11 -8.23
C ILE A 64 -3.91 19.69 -7.21
N LEU A 65 -4.28 20.96 -7.36
CA LEU A 65 -5.16 21.69 -6.44
C LEU A 65 -6.58 21.08 -6.34
N LEU A 66 -7.15 20.61 -7.45
CA LEU A 66 -8.51 20.07 -7.50
C LEU A 66 -8.68 18.77 -6.69
N SER A 67 -7.70 17.85 -6.76
CA SER A 67 -7.73 16.60 -5.98
C SER A 67 -7.60 16.82 -4.47
N LYS A 68 -6.89 17.89 -4.07
CA LYS A 68 -6.63 18.20 -2.66
C LYS A 68 -7.70 19.05 -2.01
N ALA A 69 -8.44 19.85 -2.79
CA ALA A 69 -9.64 20.52 -2.30
C ALA A 69 -10.66 19.50 -1.78
N GLY A 70 -10.81 18.34 -2.44
CA GLY A 70 -11.62 17.22 -1.96
C GLY A 70 -11.16 16.65 -0.61
N MET A 71 -9.86 16.41 -0.44
CA MET A 71 -9.28 15.95 0.83
C MET A 71 -9.41 16.99 1.96
N ALA A 72 -9.20 18.27 1.67
CA ALA A 72 -9.34 19.35 2.63
C ALA A 72 -10.82 19.54 3.06
N MET A 73 -11.75 19.45 2.11
CA MET A 73 -13.19 19.47 2.39
C MET A 73 -13.64 18.23 3.18
N ALA A 74 -13.05 17.06 2.93
CA ALA A 74 -13.28 15.87 3.75
C ALA A 74 -12.72 16.05 5.17
N GLN A 75 -11.57 16.70 5.35
CA GLN A 75 -11.02 17.05 6.68
C GLN A 75 -11.86 18.11 7.42
N ILE A 76 -12.44 19.05 6.70
CA ILE A 76 -13.34 20.06 7.27
C ILE A 76 -14.66 19.40 7.67
N ARG A 77 -15.27 18.58 6.79
CA ARG A 77 -16.46 17.79 7.13
C ARG A 77 -16.21 16.85 8.30
N ARG A 78 -15.04 16.21 8.40
CA ARG A 78 -14.59 15.41 9.56
C ARG A 78 -14.60 16.16 10.89
N ARG A 79 -14.37 17.48 10.88
CA ARG A 79 -14.39 18.33 12.08
C ARG A 79 -15.80 18.87 12.37
N VAL A 80 -16.65 18.99 11.35
CA VAL A 80 -18.00 19.57 11.45
C VAL A 80 -19.06 18.50 11.72
N SER A 81 -18.84 17.25 11.31
CA SER A 81 -19.65 16.11 11.71
C SER A 81 -19.35 15.76 13.17
N GLY A 82 -20.04 16.41 14.11
CA GLY A 82 -20.17 15.88 15.46
C GLY A 82 -20.72 14.45 15.40
N GLY A 83 -20.11 13.50 16.12
CA GLY A 83 -20.51 12.10 16.11
C GLY A 83 -19.35 11.11 16.28
N THR A 84 -19.66 9.81 16.19
CA THR A 84 -18.81 8.62 16.47
C THR A 84 -17.70 8.35 15.44
N TYR A 85 -17.61 9.13 14.35
CA TYR A 85 -16.66 8.89 13.26
C TYR A 85 -15.18 9.04 13.66
N PRO A 86 -14.75 10.03 14.47
CA PRO A 86 -13.38 10.08 14.98
C PRO A 86 -13.01 8.83 15.80
N ASP A 87 -13.96 8.30 16.59
CA ASP A 87 -13.75 7.08 17.37
C ASP A 87 -13.62 5.85 16.49
N MET A 88 -14.43 5.75 15.42
CA MET A 88 -14.28 4.71 14.40
C MET A 88 -12.90 4.74 13.72
N ILE A 89 -12.39 5.92 13.35
CA ILE A 89 -11.04 6.06 12.79
C ILE A 89 -9.99 5.66 13.81
N LYS A 90 -10.17 6.04 15.07
CA LYS A 90 -9.28 5.66 16.17
C LYS A 90 -9.27 4.14 16.37
N ALA A 91 -10.43 3.48 16.35
CA ALA A 91 -10.57 2.03 16.46
C ALA A 91 -9.83 1.33 15.32
N ARG A 92 -10.06 1.76 14.07
CA ARG A 92 -9.33 1.20 12.91
C ARG A 92 -7.83 1.38 13.03
N ARG A 93 -7.35 2.59 13.37
CA ARG A 93 -5.91 2.83 13.59
C ARG A 93 -5.35 1.96 14.71
N GLY A 94 -6.13 1.71 15.76
CA GLY A 94 -5.80 0.76 16.83
C GLY A 94 -5.58 -0.65 16.29
N ALA A 95 -6.49 -1.16 15.45
CA ALA A 95 -6.35 -2.48 14.82
C ALA A 95 -5.10 -2.58 13.94
N PHE A 96 -4.81 -1.55 13.14
CA PHE A 96 -3.59 -1.48 12.34
C PHE A 96 -2.31 -1.46 13.19
N ARG A 97 -2.31 -0.72 14.29
CA ARG A 97 -1.17 -0.67 15.22
C ARG A 97 -0.94 -2.04 15.90
N ARG A 98 -2.00 -2.68 16.40
CA ARG A 98 -1.91 -4.03 16.98
C ARG A 98 -1.34 -5.03 15.98
N PHE A 99 -1.76 -4.95 14.72
CA PHE A 99 -1.18 -5.77 13.66
C PHE A 99 0.31 -5.51 13.47
N SER A 100 0.74 -4.24 13.43
CA SER A 100 2.16 -3.93 13.24
C SER A 100 3.01 -4.43 14.40
N GLU A 101 2.56 -4.17 15.64
CA GLU A 101 3.23 -4.58 16.88
C GLU A 101 3.33 -6.11 17.01
N LYS A 102 2.31 -6.84 16.53
CA LYS A 102 2.29 -8.31 16.59
C LYS A 102 3.19 -8.96 15.55
N TRP A 103 3.22 -8.46 14.31
CA TRP A 103 3.76 -9.21 13.18
C TRP A 103 5.09 -8.70 12.61
N PHE A 104 5.43 -7.42 12.80
CA PHE A 104 6.65 -6.86 12.23
C PHE A 104 7.81 -6.92 13.22
N ARG A 105 8.97 -7.40 12.75
CA ARG A 105 10.23 -7.27 13.46
C ARG A 105 10.84 -5.92 13.12
N MET A 106 10.68 -4.96 14.01
CA MET A 106 11.12 -3.58 13.81
C MET A 106 12.58 -3.39 14.25
N SER A 107 13.35 -2.60 13.50
CA SER A 107 14.64 -2.08 13.99
C SER A 107 14.42 -1.07 15.12
N ASP A 108 15.50 -0.73 15.82
CA ASP A 108 15.52 0.48 16.65
C ASP A 108 15.22 1.72 15.77
N PRO A 109 14.60 2.77 16.35
CA PRO A 109 14.37 4.01 15.62
C PRO A 109 15.70 4.75 15.36
N TYR A 110 15.84 5.28 14.15
CA TYR A 110 16.97 6.15 13.79
C TYR A 110 16.53 7.62 13.83
N PRO A 111 17.33 8.54 14.39
CA PRO A 111 16.95 9.94 14.55
C PRO A 111 16.89 10.73 13.23
N SER A 112 17.54 10.22 12.18
CA SER A 112 17.60 10.84 10.85
C SER A 112 17.94 9.81 9.78
N ARG A 113 17.72 10.16 8.50
CA ARG A 113 18.18 9.30 7.39
C ARG A 113 19.71 9.21 7.31
N SER A 114 20.43 10.24 7.75
CA SER A 114 21.90 10.20 7.83
C SER A 114 22.36 9.14 8.83
N ALA A 115 21.78 9.15 10.05
CA ALA A 115 22.11 8.18 11.09
C ALA A 115 21.76 6.74 10.65
N LEU A 116 20.64 6.57 9.92
CA LEU A 116 20.32 5.29 9.30
C LEU A 116 21.38 4.86 8.27
N GLY A 117 21.83 5.77 7.41
CA GLY A 117 22.87 5.52 6.41
C GLY A 117 24.23 5.16 7.02
N GLU A 118 24.63 5.86 8.08
CA GLU A 118 25.85 5.56 8.85
C GLU A 118 25.79 4.16 9.46
N ALA A 119 24.66 3.80 10.09
CA ALA A 119 24.46 2.48 10.68
C ALA A 119 24.40 1.34 9.66
N CYS A 120 24.12 1.63 8.38
CA CYS A 120 23.99 0.58 7.36
C CYS A 120 25.28 -0.23 7.19
N LYS A 121 26.45 0.41 7.23
CA LYS A 121 27.74 -0.27 7.02
C LYS A 121 27.97 -1.36 8.05
N ASP A 122 27.59 -1.13 9.29
CA ASP A 122 27.88 -2.05 10.39
C ASP A 122 26.78 -3.08 10.61
N ARG A 123 25.51 -2.66 10.50
CA ARG A 123 24.35 -3.50 10.84
C ARG A 123 23.87 -4.39 9.69
N TYR A 124 23.98 -3.93 8.45
CA TYR A 124 23.28 -4.56 7.33
C TYR A 124 24.21 -5.03 6.22
N GLY A 125 23.95 -6.24 5.72
CA GLY A 125 24.59 -6.75 4.50
C GLY A 125 23.82 -6.31 3.26
N THR A 126 22.50 -6.17 3.40
CA THR A 126 21.59 -5.74 2.33
C THR A 126 20.55 -4.77 2.88
N VAL A 127 20.21 -3.75 2.10
CA VAL A 127 19.02 -2.92 2.30
C VAL A 127 18.07 -3.15 1.13
N LEU A 128 16.87 -3.62 1.45
CA LEU A 128 15.83 -3.96 0.49
C LEU A 128 14.69 -2.95 0.57
N VAL A 129 14.31 -2.35 -0.55
CA VAL A 129 13.02 -1.65 -0.69
C VAL A 129 11.98 -2.62 -1.22
N GLY A 130 10.85 -2.71 -0.52
CA GLY A 130 9.78 -3.68 -0.79
C GLY A 130 8.89 -3.33 -1.98
N SER A 131 7.78 -4.06 -2.09
CA SER A 131 6.76 -3.84 -3.12
C SER A 131 5.86 -2.65 -2.76
N ASP A 132 4.82 -2.45 -3.56
CA ASP A 132 3.84 -1.36 -3.54
C ASP A 132 4.31 -0.07 -4.24
N GLN A 133 3.45 0.95 -4.24
CA GLN A 133 3.63 2.23 -4.94
C GLN A 133 4.65 3.14 -4.23
N LEU A 134 5.86 2.64 -3.98
CA LEU A 134 6.89 3.34 -3.21
C LEU A 134 7.66 4.37 -4.04
N TRP A 135 7.61 4.31 -5.38
CA TRP A 135 8.23 5.29 -6.27
C TRP A 135 7.22 6.26 -6.91
N LEU A 136 6.15 6.60 -6.19
CA LEU A 136 5.31 7.74 -6.54
C LEU A 136 6.10 9.06 -6.44
N PRO A 137 5.76 10.11 -7.22
CA PRO A 137 6.50 11.38 -7.24
C PRO A 137 6.79 11.99 -5.87
N ALA A 138 5.81 12.03 -4.97
CA ALA A 138 5.99 12.55 -3.61
C ALA A 138 6.90 11.67 -2.75
N ASN A 139 6.91 10.36 -2.99
CA ASN A 139 7.79 9.42 -2.29
C ASN A 139 9.23 9.50 -2.82
N ILE A 140 9.41 9.69 -4.13
CA ILE A 140 10.72 9.98 -4.73
C ILE A 140 11.29 11.27 -4.13
N ALA A 141 10.48 12.33 -4.04
CA ALA A 141 10.90 13.59 -3.44
C ALA A 141 11.23 13.46 -1.94
N ALA A 142 10.57 12.53 -1.24
CA ALA A 142 10.86 12.22 0.15
C ALA A 142 12.14 11.38 0.33
N ASP A 143 12.67 10.80 -0.74
CA ASP A 143 13.99 10.17 -0.82
C ASP A 143 14.26 9.16 0.33
N TYR A 144 13.23 8.40 0.68
CA TYR A 144 13.31 7.30 1.65
C TYR A 144 13.34 5.94 0.91
N TYR A 145 12.36 5.71 0.04
CA TYR A 145 12.26 4.48 -0.75
C TYR A 145 13.22 4.42 -1.96
N THR A 146 14.01 5.47 -2.18
CA THR A 146 15.03 5.56 -3.23
C THR A 146 16.33 4.87 -2.83
N LEU A 147 16.49 4.56 -1.54
CA LEU A 147 17.72 4.02 -0.94
C LEU A 147 18.96 4.92 -1.14
N SER A 148 18.80 6.20 -1.44
CA SER A 148 19.92 7.13 -1.67
C SER A 148 20.84 7.30 -0.45
N PHE A 149 20.32 7.07 0.75
CA PHE A 149 21.06 7.10 2.03
C PHE A 149 21.95 5.87 2.25
N VAL A 150 21.77 4.81 1.47
CA VAL A 150 22.53 3.57 1.63
C VAL A 150 23.93 3.76 1.03
N PRO A 151 25.01 3.46 1.79
CA PRO A 151 26.38 3.53 1.29
C PRO A 151 26.61 2.54 0.13
N GLU A 152 27.50 2.89 -0.80
CA GLU A 152 27.72 2.11 -2.04
C GLU A 152 28.23 0.70 -1.79
N GLU A 153 28.91 0.46 -0.66
CA GLU A 153 29.48 -0.83 -0.30
C GLU A 153 28.39 -1.82 0.14
N VAL A 154 27.26 -1.33 0.68
CA VAL A 154 26.14 -2.15 1.14
C VAL A 154 25.27 -2.56 -0.04
N ASN A 155 24.86 -3.83 -0.07
CA ASN A 155 24.02 -4.32 -1.15
C ASN A 155 22.62 -3.68 -1.13
N THR A 156 22.09 -3.32 -2.29
CA THR A 156 20.76 -2.70 -2.42
C THR A 156 19.86 -3.49 -3.37
N VAL A 157 18.63 -3.73 -2.92
CA VAL A 157 17.64 -4.52 -3.66
C VAL A 157 16.31 -3.77 -3.71
N ALA A 158 15.69 -3.68 -4.88
CA ALA A 158 14.30 -3.30 -5.03
C ALA A 158 13.49 -4.51 -5.50
N TYR A 159 12.58 -4.99 -4.66
CA TYR A 159 11.73 -6.14 -4.97
C TYR A 159 10.30 -5.70 -5.29
N ALA A 160 9.84 -5.98 -6.52
CA ALA A 160 8.49 -5.65 -6.98
C ALA A 160 8.07 -4.17 -6.77
N THR A 161 9.02 -3.25 -6.62
CA THR A 161 8.71 -1.85 -6.33
C THR A 161 8.02 -1.19 -7.53
N SER A 162 6.93 -0.46 -7.26
CA SER A 162 6.05 0.10 -8.29
C SER A 162 6.16 1.62 -8.32
N PHE A 163 6.20 2.19 -9.54
CA PHE A 163 6.05 3.63 -9.73
C PHE A 163 4.60 4.08 -9.54
N GLY A 164 3.65 3.17 -9.69
CA GLY A 164 2.22 3.44 -9.50
C GLY A 164 1.57 4.25 -10.61
N GLN A 165 2.35 4.72 -11.59
CA GLN A 165 1.95 5.50 -12.75
C GLN A 165 2.82 5.14 -13.94
N SER A 166 2.30 5.28 -15.17
CA SER A 166 3.03 4.94 -16.40
C SER A 166 4.05 5.99 -16.83
N GLU A 167 3.94 7.21 -16.29
CA GLU A 167 4.79 8.36 -16.61
C GLU A 167 5.10 9.13 -15.34
N LEU A 168 6.26 9.76 -15.25
CA LEU A 168 6.66 10.60 -14.11
C LEU A 168 6.72 12.08 -14.54
N PRO A 169 6.39 13.04 -13.64
CA PRO A 169 6.70 14.44 -13.89
C PRO A 169 8.21 14.64 -14.09
N ARG A 170 8.62 15.62 -14.92
CA ARG A 170 10.03 15.89 -15.26
C ARG A 170 10.98 15.96 -14.05
N GLY A 171 10.52 16.52 -12.93
CA GLY A 171 11.32 16.60 -11.69
C GLY A 171 11.57 15.22 -11.07
N SER A 172 10.54 14.37 -11.04
CA SER A 172 10.64 12.99 -10.56
C SER A 172 11.40 12.08 -11.52
N GLU A 173 11.32 12.33 -12.84
CA GLU A 173 12.16 11.63 -13.82
C GLU A 173 13.65 11.89 -13.57
N ARG A 174 14.05 13.14 -13.33
CA ARG A 174 15.44 13.49 -13.03
C ARG A 174 15.93 12.82 -11.74
N ALA A 175 15.14 12.86 -10.67
CA ALA A 175 15.47 12.18 -9.43
C ALA A 175 15.57 10.66 -9.61
N ALA A 176 14.64 10.06 -10.35
CA ALA A 176 14.66 8.63 -10.65
C ALA A 176 15.88 8.21 -11.48
N ALA A 177 16.27 9.00 -12.48
CA ALA A 177 17.49 8.76 -13.26
C ALA A 177 18.76 8.80 -12.39
N ALA A 178 18.75 9.52 -11.27
CA ALA A 178 19.88 9.58 -10.34
C ALA A 178 19.95 8.38 -9.38
N PHE A 179 18.84 7.93 -8.79
CA PHE A 179 18.87 6.86 -7.79
C PHE A 179 18.80 5.44 -8.39
N LEU A 180 18.10 5.25 -9.52
CA LEU A 180 17.94 3.90 -10.12
C LEU A 180 19.26 3.23 -10.51
N PRO A 181 20.30 3.93 -11.01
CA PRO A 181 21.60 3.32 -11.24
C PRO A 181 22.29 2.81 -9.97
N ARG A 182 22.03 3.44 -8.81
CA ARG A 182 22.66 3.12 -7.53
C ARG A 182 22.06 1.87 -6.86
N ILE A 183 20.83 1.49 -7.20
CA ILE A 183 20.22 0.26 -6.67
C ILE A 183 20.79 -0.96 -7.40
N ARG A 184 21.55 -1.83 -6.74
CA ARG A 184 22.26 -2.95 -7.40
C ARG A 184 21.31 -3.92 -8.10
N HIS A 185 20.25 -4.35 -7.42
CA HIS A 185 19.26 -5.27 -7.99
C HIS A 185 17.89 -4.62 -8.04
N ILE A 186 17.26 -4.61 -9.23
CA ILE A 186 15.93 -4.02 -9.40
C ILE A 186 15.01 -5.05 -10.05
N SER A 187 13.84 -5.22 -9.46
CA SER A 187 12.65 -5.81 -10.07
C SER A 187 11.45 -4.92 -9.83
N VAL A 188 10.44 -5.03 -10.67
CA VAL A 188 9.22 -4.19 -10.62
C VAL A 188 7.98 -5.05 -10.76
N ARG A 189 6.83 -4.60 -10.24
CA ARG A 189 5.58 -5.38 -10.26
C ARG A 189 4.81 -5.30 -11.57
N GLU A 190 5.06 -4.27 -12.38
CA GLU A 190 4.29 -4.02 -13.60
C GLU A 190 5.14 -3.68 -14.84
N ARG A 191 4.62 -4.02 -16.03
CA ARG A 191 5.28 -3.79 -17.32
C ARG A 191 5.56 -2.30 -17.59
N SER A 192 4.70 -1.39 -17.14
CA SER A 192 4.92 0.06 -17.26
C SER A 192 6.11 0.53 -16.42
N GLY A 193 6.27 0.01 -15.19
CA GLY A 193 7.44 0.27 -14.36
C GLY A 193 8.73 -0.19 -15.03
N ARG A 194 8.73 -1.36 -15.68
CA ARG A 194 9.91 -1.84 -16.43
C ARG A 194 10.27 -0.88 -17.58
N LYS A 195 9.26 -0.35 -18.29
CA LYS A 195 9.48 0.65 -19.35
C LYS A 195 10.11 1.92 -18.78
N LEU A 196 9.66 2.40 -17.61
CA LEU A 196 10.25 3.55 -16.92
C LEU A 196 11.71 3.31 -16.54
N VAL A 197 12.04 2.17 -15.93
CA VAL A 197 13.44 1.84 -15.59
C VAL A 197 14.32 1.83 -16.85
N LYS A 198 13.85 1.21 -17.93
CA LYS A 198 14.60 1.20 -19.21
C LYS A 198 14.79 2.61 -19.78
N LYS A 199 13.77 3.45 -19.71
CA LYS A 199 13.82 4.86 -20.19
C LYS A 199 14.79 5.70 -19.36
N LEU A 200 14.77 5.55 -18.03
CA LEU A 200 15.43 6.47 -17.10
C LEU A 200 16.89 6.13 -16.82
N CYS A 201 17.27 4.85 -16.87
CA CYS A 201 18.66 4.43 -16.61
C CYS A 201 19.18 3.34 -17.57
N GLY A 202 18.46 3.04 -18.65
CA GLY A 202 18.91 2.09 -19.68
C GLY A 202 18.87 0.61 -19.27
N ARG A 203 18.49 0.28 -18.03
CA ARG A 203 18.50 -1.10 -17.51
C ARG A 203 17.26 -1.87 -17.93
N ARG A 204 17.44 -3.16 -18.29
CA ARG A 204 16.34 -4.12 -18.44
C ARG A 204 16.21 -4.87 -17.10
N VAL A 205 15.00 -4.86 -16.54
CA VAL A 205 14.71 -5.45 -15.23
C VAL A 205 13.56 -6.45 -15.34
N PRO A 206 13.55 -7.52 -14.51
CA PRO A 206 12.44 -8.46 -14.49
C PRO A 206 11.16 -7.80 -13.96
N VAL A 207 10.03 -8.26 -14.50
CA VAL A 207 8.71 -8.03 -13.89
C VAL A 207 8.41 -9.24 -13.03
N VAL A 208 8.16 -9.03 -11.74
CA VAL A 208 7.95 -10.10 -10.76
C VAL A 208 6.59 -9.93 -10.07
N ALA A 209 6.13 -10.98 -9.41
CA ALA A 209 4.89 -10.93 -8.64
C ALA A 209 5.04 -10.06 -7.39
N ASP A 210 3.93 -9.49 -6.93
CA ASP A 210 3.85 -8.90 -5.59
C ASP A 210 4.21 -9.96 -4.53
N PRO A 211 4.92 -9.60 -3.44
CA PRO A 211 5.25 -10.55 -2.39
C PRO A 211 4.02 -11.24 -1.78
N THR A 212 2.82 -10.65 -1.83
CA THR A 212 1.62 -11.35 -1.34
C THR A 212 1.32 -12.63 -2.10
N LEU A 213 1.67 -12.67 -3.39
CA LEU A 213 1.45 -13.81 -4.29
C LEU A 213 2.56 -14.88 -4.21
N LEU A 214 3.55 -14.70 -3.33
CA LEU A 214 4.58 -15.71 -3.05
C LEU A 214 4.10 -16.78 -2.04
N PHE A 215 2.89 -16.62 -1.53
CA PHE A 215 2.27 -17.46 -0.51
C PHE A 215 0.89 -17.90 -0.97
N THR A 216 0.55 -19.14 -0.65
CA THR A 216 -0.79 -19.71 -0.84
C THR A 216 -1.80 -19.11 0.15
N GLY A 217 -3.10 -19.28 -0.12
CA GLY A 217 -4.14 -18.90 0.85
C GLY A 217 -3.98 -19.62 2.20
N GLU A 218 -3.51 -20.86 2.19
CA GLU A 218 -3.23 -21.63 3.41
C GLU A 218 -2.06 -21.05 4.21
N GLU A 219 -0.95 -20.68 3.56
CA GLU A 219 0.17 -20.03 4.24
C GLU A 219 -0.23 -18.69 4.87
N TRP A 220 -1.19 -17.97 4.29
CA TRP A 220 -1.74 -16.75 4.87
C TRP A 220 -2.64 -16.98 6.10
N MET A 221 -2.98 -18.23 6.45
CA MET A 221 -3.67 -18.53 7.70
C MET A 221 -2.82 -18.24 8.93
N CYS A 222 -1.48 -18.23 8.82
CA CYS A 222 -0.60 -17.98 9.97
C CYS A 222 -0.75 -16.58 10.59
N VAL A 223 -1.41 -15.63 9.90
CA VAL A 223 -1.60 -14.25 10.37
C VAL A 223 -3.06 -13.88 10.62
N GLN A 224 -4.00 -14.81 10.60
CA GLN A 224 -5.43 -14.56 10.81
C GLN A 224 -6.10 -15.69 11.60
N GLU A 225 -7.28 -15.43 12.14
CA GLU A 225 -8.07 -16.43 12.84
C GLU A 225 -8.85 -17.33 11.88
N GLU A 226 -9.03 -18.60 12.26
CA GLU A 226 -9.83 -19.57 11.50
C GLU A 226 -11.32 -19.26 11.56
N LYS A 227 -11.82 -18.84 12.72
CA LYS A 227 -13.24 -18.51 12.91
C LYS A 227 -13.64 -17.33 12.01
N PRO A 228 -14.74 -17.42 11.24
CA PRO A 228 -15.27 -16.29 10.49
C PRO A 228 -15.65 -15.14 11.42
N LEU A 229 -15.33 -13.90 11.03
CA LEU A 229 -15.78 -12.70 11.74
C LEU A 229 -17.29 -12.48 11.61
N PHE A 230 -17.87 -12.94 10.51
CA PHE A 230 -19.28 -12.83 10.19
C PHE A 230 -19.78 -14.18 9.69
N GLU A 231 -20.92 -14.61 10.21
CA GLU A 231 -21.57 -15.86 9.81
C GLU A 231 -22.47 -15.65 8.57
N GLY A 232 -22.76 -16.73 7.84
CA GLY A 232 -23.60 -16.71 6.65
C GLY A 232 -22.94 -16.12 5.41
N ASP A 233 -23.64 -16.20 4.29
CA ASP A 233 -23.11 -15.76 2.99
C ASP A 233 -23.19 -14.23 2.84
N TYR A 234 -22.08 -13.62 2.45
CA TYR A 234 -22.00 -12.19 2.20
C TYR A 234 -21.13 -11.84 1.00
N ILE A 235 -21.38 -10.64 0.47
CA ILE A 235 -20.55 -9.95 -0.50
C ILE A 235 -19.63 -9.03 0.27
N PHE A 236 -18.32 -9.26 0.16
CA PHE A 236 -17.33 -8.34 0.71
C PHE A 236 -17.01 -7.22 -0.27
N CYS A 237 -17.20 -5.97 0.15
CA CYS A 237 -16.90 -4.79 -0.65
C CYS A 237 -15.73 -4.00 -0.08
N TYR A 238 -14.69 -3.79 -0.90
CA TYR A 238 -13.59 -2.89 -0.57
C TYR A 238 -13.22 -2.02 -1.75
N PHE A 239 -13.69 -0.78 -1.71
CA PHE A 239 -13.46 0.20 -2.76
C PHE A 239 -12.63 1.37 -2.21
N LEU A 240 -11.54 1.66 -2.90
CA LEU A 240 -10.63 2.77 -2.64
C LEU A 240 -11.03 4.03 -3.42
N GLY A 241 -11.74 3.90 -4.55
CA GLY A 241 -12.30 5.03 -5.29
C GLY A 241 -13.75 5.34 -4.91
N SER A 242 -14.27 6.46 -5.40
CA SER A 242 -15.62 6.97 -5.14
C SER A 242 -16.65 6.67 -6.24
N ASN A 243 -16.35 5.71 -7.14
CA ASN A 243 -17.25 5.39 -8.25
C ASN A 243 -18.55 4.73 -7.75
N ARG A 244 -19.67 5.45 -7.92
CA ARG A 244 -21.01 5.02 -7.54
C ARG A 244 -21.45 3.75 -8.27
N LEU A 245 -21.07 3.58 -9.53
CA LEU A 245 -21.45 2.41 -10.34
C LEU A 245 -20.92 1.10 -9.74
N HIS A 246 -19.79 1.13 -9.02
CA HIS A 246 -19.26 -0.07 -8.34
C HIS A 246 -20.17 -0.49 -7.18
N ARG A 247 -20.73 0.49 -6.43
CA ARG A 247 -21.66 0.23 -5.32
C ARG A 247 -23.00 -0.26 -5.84
N GLU A 248 -23.51 0.37 -6.90
CA GLU A 248 -24.75 -0.06 -7.56
C GLU A 248 -24.64 -1.50 -8.09
N PHE A 249 -23.49 -1.88 -8.63
CA PHE A 249 -23.23 -3.26 -9.01
C PHE A 249 -23.28 -4.20 -7.81
N ALA A 250 -22.63 -3.87 -6.70
CA ALA A 250 -22.67 -4.69 -5.48
C ALA A 250 -24.12 -4.84 -4.94
N SER A 251 -24.90 -3.77 -4.90
CA SER A 251 -26.31 -3.83 -4.49
C SER A 251 -27.17 -4.66 -5.43
N ARG A 252 -26.89 -4.64 -6.74
CA ARG A 252 -27.56 -5.54 -7.69
C ARG A 252 -27.19 -6.99 -7.44
N LEU A 253 -25.90 -7.29 -7.28
CA LEU A 253 -25.42 -8.63 -6.98
C LEU A 253 -26.05 -9.17 -5.69
N SER A 254 -26.15 -8.35 -4.64
CA SER A 254 -26.83 -8.71 -3.40
C SER A 254 -28.29 -9.10 -3.60
N ARG A 255 -29.05 -8.35 -4.42
CA ARG A 255 -30.44 -8.71 -4.75
C ARG A 255 -30.55 -10.00 -5.56
N GLU A 256 -29.60 -10.26 -6.45
CA GLU A 256 -29.59 -11.44 -7.31
C GLU A 256 -29.18 -12.71 -6.53
N THR A 257 -28.27 -12.60 -5.55
CA THR A 257 -27.76 -13.74 -4.80
C THR A 257 -28.42 -13.93 -3.43
N GLY A 258 -29.13 -12.93 -2.92
CA GLY A 258 -29.65 -12.91 -1.55
C GLY A 258 -28.58 -12.68 -0.47
N CYS A 259 -27.31 -12.47 -0.85
CA CYS A 259 -26.23 -12.22 0.09
C CYS A 259 -26.29 -10.80 0.65
N ARG A 260 -26.03 -10.64 1.96
CA ARG A 260 -25.81 -9.32 2.57
C ARG A 260 -24.46 -8.71 2.15
N ILE A 261 -24.33 -7.40 2.25
CA ILE A 261 -23.11 -6.66 1.89
C ILE A 261 -22.38 -6.21 3.17
N ILE A 262 -21.12 -6.64 3.28
CA ILE A 262 -20.18 -6.14 4.29
C ILE A 262 -19.15 -5.26 3.59
N ALA A 263 -19.04 -4.00 3.99
CA ALA A 263 -18.15 -3.05 3.34
C ALA A 263 -17.14 -2.40 4.31
N LEU A 264 -15.89 -2.26 3.87
CA LEU A 264 -14.91 -1.44 4.56
C LEU A 264 -14.74 -0.10 3.83
N PRO A 265 -15.23 1.02 4.39
CA PRO A 265 -15.06 2.33 3.78
C PRO A 265 -13.57 2.71 3.75
N HIS A 266 -13.12 3.37 2.68
CA HIS A 266 -11.76 3.89 2.63
C HIS A 266 -11.60 5.09 3.59
N VAL A 267 -10.52 5.11 4.38
CA VAL A 267 -10.35 6.09 5.45
C VAL A 267 -9.88 7.45 4.94
N ASP A 268 -9.18 7.51 3.81
CA ASP A 268 -8.52 8.77 3.41
C ASP A 268 -9.49 9.81 2.86
N GLU A 269 -10.65 9.37 2.34
CA GLU A 269 -11.68 10.25 1.80
C GLU A 269 -13.07 9.81 2.30
N TYR A 270 -13.88 10.76 2.74
CA TYR A 270 -15.31 10.49 2.94
C TYR A 270 -15.96 10.36 1.56
N VAL A 271 -16.39 9.16 1.23
CA VAL A 271 -17.06 8.85 -0.02
C VAL A 271 -18.57 8.82 0.26
N HIS A 272 -19.29 9.85 -0.18
CA HIS A 272 -20.74 9.96 0.08
C HIS A 272 -21.53 8.74 -0.43
N CYS A 273 -21.09 8.09 -1.51
CA CYS A 273 -21.77 6.91 -2.03
C CYS A 273 -21.53 5.63 -1.22
N ASP A 274 -20.73 5.67 -0.15
CA ASP A 274 -20.56 4.54 0.77
C ASP A 274 -21.65 4.45 1.84
N ALA A 275 -22.48 5.49 2.00
CA ALA A 275 -23.40 5.59 3.14
C ALA A 275 -24.57 4.57 3.12
N ASP A 276 -25.06 4.19 1.94
CA ASP A 276 -26.40 3.57 1.83
C ASP A 276 -26.42 2.23 1.06
N TYR A 277 -25.27 1.62 0.77
CA TYR A 277 -25.22 0.41 -0.07
C TYR A 277 -24.86 -0.88 0.67
N ALA A 278 -24.35 -0.77 1.90
CA ALA A 278 -23.86 -1.89 2.69
C ALA A 278 -24.72 -2.13 3.92
N ASP A 279 -24.99 -3.39 4.24
CA ASP A 279 -25.73 -3.78 5.44
C ASP A 279 -24.87 -3.62 6.70
N GLU A 280 -23.56 -3.86 6.59
CA GLU A 280 -22.61 -3.75 7.70
C GLU A 280 -21.32 -3.04 7.29
N THR A 281 -20.81 -2.16 8.17
CA THR A 281 -19.55 -1.40 7.96
C THR A 281 -18.64 -1.45 9.19
N PRO A 282 -17.96 -2.58 9.47
CA PRO A 282 -17.13 -2.72 10.66
C PRO A 282 -15.88 -1.81 10.60
N TRP A 283 -15.54 -1.19 11.73
CA TRP A 283 -14.44 -0.22 11.81
C TRP A 283 -13.19 -0.76 12.50
N GLU A 284 -13.34 -1.60 13.52
CA GLU A 284 -12.23 -2.25 14.22
C GLU A 284 -11.72 -3.46 13.42
N ILE A 285 -11.26 -3.20 12.20
CA ILE A 285 -10.75 -4.19 11.27
C ILE A 285 -9.30 -3.84 10.95
N GLY A 286 -8.39 -4.76 11.25
CA GLY A 286 -6.98 -4.69 10.87
C GLY A 286 -6.68 -5.57 9.66
N PRO A 287 -5.40 -5.67 9.26
CA PRO A 287 -5.02 -6.49 8.12
C PRO A 287 -5.30 -8.00 8.28
N SER A 288 -5.21 -8.55 9.49
CA SER A 288 -5.62 -9.94 9.78
C SER A 288 -7.11 -10.15 9.52
N GLU A 289 -7.94 -9.25 10.03
CA GLU A 289 -9.40 -9.31 9.86
C GLU A 289 -9.81 -9.08 8.40
N PHE A 290 -9.07 -8.24 7.67
CA PHE A 290 -9.25 -8.02 6.24
C PHE A 290 -9.06 -9.30 5.42
N LEU A 291 -8.04 -10.11 5.75
CA LEU A 291 -7.86 -11.41 5.11
C LEU A 291 -9.01 -12.38 5.43
N ASN A 292 -9.45 -12.41 6.69
CA ASN A 292 -10.57 -13.25 7.13
C ASN A 292 -11.87 -12.89 6.39
N LEU A 293 -12.13 -11.59 6.21
CA LEU A 293 -13.28 -11.09 5.44
C LEU A 293 -13.24 -11.52 3.97
N ILE A 294 -12.07 -11.49 3.33
CA ILE A 294 -11.95 -11.96 1.94
C ILE A 294 -12.15 -13.47 1.89
N ARG A 295 -11.45 -14.23 2.74
CA ARG A 295 -11.45 -15.70 2.74
C ARG A 295 -12.85 -16.28 2.93
N ASN A 296 -13.66 -15.67 3.79
CA ASN A 296 -15.00 -16.18 4.15
C ASN A 296 -16.14 -15.54 3.33
N ALA A 297 -15.86 -14.63 2.40
CA ALA A 297 -16.90 -14.07 1.54
C ALA A 297 -17.37 -15.07 0.47
N ALA A 298 -18.66 -15.05 0.15
CA ALA A 298 -19.20 -15.76 -1.01
C ALA A 298 -18.81 -15.05 -2.32
N TRP A 299 -18.79 -13.72 -2.28
CA TRP A 299 -18.39 -12.85 -3.40
C TRP A 299 -17.53 -11.68 -2.91
N VAL A 300 -16.59 -11.21 -3.75
CA VAL A 300 -15.81 -10.00 -3.48
C VAL A 300 -15.97 -8.97 -4.59
N CYS A 301 -16.26 -7.73 -4.23
CA CYS A 301 -16.32 -6.60 -5.16
C CYS A 301 -15.28 -5.54 -4.77
N THR A 302 -14.33 -5.23 -5.65
CA THR A 302 -13.20 -4.36 -5.27
C THR A 302 -12.56 -3.59 -6.43
N ASP A 303 -11.97 -2.43 -6.15
CA ASP A 303 -11.06 -1.71 -7.06
C ASP A 303 -9.62 -1.63 -6.49
N SER A 304 -9.34 -2.51 -5.53
CA SER A 304 -8.05 -2.65 -4.87
C SER A 304 -7.26 -3.80 -5.48
N TYR A 305 -6.02 -3.51 -5.86
CA TYR A 305 -5.07 -4.51 -6.35
C TYR A 305 -4.87 -5.64 -5.34
N HIS A 306 -4.58 -5.33 -4.08
CA HIS A 306 -4.31 -6.37 -3.08
C HIS A 306 -5.57 -7.15 -2.70
N CYS A 307 -6.75 -6.52 -2.67
CA CYS A 307 -8.00 -7.27 -2.45
C CYS A 307 -8.26 -8.26 -3.58
N THR A 308 -7.98 -7.85 -4.83
CA THR A 308 -8.04 -8.74 -6.00
C THR A 308 -7.04 -9.90 -5.85
N ALA A 309 -5.79 -9.61 -5.52
CA ALA A 309 -4.75 -10.63 -5.33
C ALA A 309 -5.14 -11.65 -4.25
N PHE A 310 -5.64 -11.20 -3.10
CA PHE A 310 -6.10 -12.09 -2.04
C PHE A 310 -7.38 -12.85 -2.42
N SER A 311 -8.29 -12.26 -3.18
CA SER A 311 -9.48 -12.97 -3.69
C SER A 311 -9.08 -14.14 -4.59
N MET A 312 -8.02 -13.96 -5.41
CA MET A 312 -7.44 -15.05 -6.21
C MET A 312 -6.80 -16.13 -5.33
N LEU A 313 -5.99 -15.73 -4.34
CA LEU A 313 -5.30 -16.67 -3.44
C LEU A 313 -6.25 -17.54 -2.61
N TYR A 314 -7.42 -17.00 -2.25
CA TYR A 314 -8.45 -17.73 -1.53
C TYR A 314 -9.50 -18.36 -2.45
N GLU A 315 -9.34 -18.28 -3.77
CA GLU A 315 -10.27 -18.86 -4.75
C GLU A 315 -11.72 -18.38 -4.57
N LYS A 316 -11.91 -17.08 -4.31
CA LYS A 316 -13.25 -16.47 -4.20
C LYS A 316 -13.84 -16.17 -5.56
N ASN A 317 -15.17 -16.11 -5.65
CA ASN A 317 -15.83 -15.44 -6.76
C ASN A 317 -15.64 -13.93 -6.59
N PHE A 318 -15.07 -13.22 -7.58
CA PHE A 318 -14.81 -11.79 -7.42
C PHE A 318 -14.98 -10.97 -8.69
N PHE A 319 -15.30 -9.69 -8.50
CA PHE A 319 -15.35 -8.66 -9.53
C PHE A 319 -14.36 -7.55 -9.20
N THR A 320 -13.42 -7.32 -10.12
CA THR A 320 -12.45 -6.22 -10.00
C THR A 320 -12.79 -5.08 -10.94
N PHE A 321 -12.81 -3.88 -10.39
CA PHE A 321 -13.16 -2.65 -11.11
C PHE A 321 -11.96 -1.75 -11.31
N ARG A 322 -11.99 -0.99 -12.42
CA ARG A 322 -11.00 0.06 -12.67
C ARG A 322 -11.38 1.31 -11.89
N ARG A 323 -10.45 1.80 -11.06
CA ARG A 323 -10.68 2.98 -10.22
C ARG A 323 -10.77 4.28 -11.04
N TYR A 324 -9.92 4.42 -12.05
CA TYR A 324 -9.83 5.63 -12.87
C TYR A 324 -10.32 5.39 -14.30
N SER A 325 -10.79 6.44 -14.97
CA SER A 325 -11.03 6.39 -16.42
C SER A 325 -9.70 6.29 -17.19
N ARG A 326 -9.73 5.82 -18.44
CA ARG A 326 -8.52 5.68 -19.29
C ARG A 326 -7.80 7.01 -19.55
N LYS A 327 -8.46 8.16 -19.35
CA LYS A 327 -7.91 9.50 -19.65
C LYS A 327 -7.12 10.13 -18.49
N THR A 328 -7.10 9.52 -17.30
CA THR A 328 -6.40 10.08 -16.14
C THR A 328 -4.90 9.79 -16.21
N ARG A 329 -4.07 10.82 -16.38
CA ARG A 329 -2.59 10.70 -16.44
C ARG A 329 -1.96 10.09 -15.18
N GLN A 330 -2.58 10.26 -14.02
CA GLN A 330 -2.15 9.70 -12.73
C GLN A 330 -2.86 8.36 -12.42
N SER A 331 -3.37 7.66 -13.43
CA SER A 331 -4.07 6.39 -13.23
C SER A 331 -3.14 5.33 -12.65
N THR A 332 -3.59 4.70 -11.57
CA THR A 332 -2.91 3.57 -10.95
C THR A 332 -3.47 2.23 -11.41
N ASN A 333 -4.35 2.23 -12.43
CA ASN A 333 -5.02 1.05 -12.96
C ASN A 333 -4.08 0.09 -13.70
N SER A 334 -2.86 0.49 -14.09
CA SER A 334 -1.95 -0.34 -14.89
C SER A 334 -1.47 -1.63 -14.20
N ARG A 335 -1.96 -1.88 -12.99
CA ARG A 335 -1.63 -3.00 -12.09
C ARG A 335 -2.75 -4.02 -11.98
N ILE A 336 -3.99 -3.59 -12.27
CA ILE A 336 -5.18 -4.42 -12.40
C ILE A 336 -5.25 -4.80 -13.88
#